data_AF-A0AAE3JD58-F1
#
_entry.id   AF-A0AAE3JD58-F1
#
_cell.length_a   1.000
_cell.length_b   1.000
_cell.length_c   1.000
_cell.angle_alpha   90.00
_cell.angle_beta   90.00
_cell.angle_gamma   90.00
#
_symmetry.space_group_name_H-M   'P 1'
#
loop_
_entity.id
_entity.type
_entity.pdbx_description
1 polymer ?
#
loop_
_entity_poly.entity_id
_entity_poly.type
_entity_poly.pdbx_seq_one_letter_code
_entity_poly.pdbx_strand_id
1 'polypeptide(L)'
;MVRNYRNNAFASRLFLSIIVEYSRTPQFMTFLSLIKSGIITYDWRGYTSKTGKYSGKNHGNAWRIKPNAKAELFGEIEKVEL
;
A
#
# COMPACT_ATOMS: atom_id res chain seq x y z
N MET A 1 -21.72 -44.50 -2.53
CA MET A 1 -21.04 -43.68 -1.51
C MET A 1 -21.16 -42.22 -1.92
N VAL A 2 -22.06 -41.47 -1.27
CA VAL A 2 -22.34 -40.05 -1.56
C VAL A 2 -21.50 -39.22 -0.60
N ARG A 3 -20.65 -38.31 -1.10
CA ARG A 3 -19.96 -37.31 -0.26
C ARG A 3 -20.66 -35.97 -0.40
N ASN A 4 -21.28 -35.57 0.69
CA ASN A 4 -21.92 -34.28 0.99
C ASN A 4 -21.44 -33.98 2.43
N TYR A 5 -20.93 -32.83 2.87
CA TYR A 5 -20.85 -31.45 2.37
C TYR A 5 -19.76 -30.72 3.21
N ARG A 6 -19.44 -29.47 2.84
CA ARG A 6 -19.02 -28.32 3.71
C ARG A 6 -17.56 -28.21 4.13
N ASN A 7 -16.88 -27.16 3.66
CA ASN A 7 -16.84 -25.85 4.34
C ASN A 7 -15.93 -24.89 3.56
N ASN A 8 -16.51 -23.87 2.93
CA ASN A 8 -15.76 -22.68 2.52
C ASN A 8 -15.42 -21.89 3.78
N ALA A 9 -14.32 -22.28 4.45
CA ALA A 9 -13.76 -21.48 5.52
C ALA A 9 -13.20 -20.20 4.90
N PHE A 10 -13.98 -19.12 4.99
CA PHE A 10 -13.46 -17.77 4.86
C PHE A 10 -12.40 -17.65 5.96
N ALA A 11 -11.12 -17.70 5.58
CA ALA A 11 -10.03 -17.62 6.53
C ALA A 11 -10.12 -16.27 7.25
N SER A 12 -10.70 -16.26 8.46
CA SER A 12 -10.64 -15.13 9.36
C SER A 12 -9.18 -15.01 9.79
N ARG A 13 -8.47 -14.08 9.17
CA ARG A 13 -7.09 -13.77 9.57
C ARG A 13 -7.16 -13.07 10.92
N LEU A 14 -7.01 -13.84 11.99
CA LEU A 14 -6.74 -13.29 13.31
C LEU A 14 -5.37 -12.62 13.26
N PHE A 15 -5.31 -11.32 13.57
CA PHE A 15 -4.06 -10.63 13.83
C PHE A 15 -3.76 -10.77 15.32
N LEU A 16 -2.70 -11.52 15.66
CA LEU A 16 -2.33 -11.87 17.03
C LEU A 16 -1.75 -10.69 17.84
N SER A 17 -1.29 -9.63 17.15
CA SER A 17 -0.82 -8.37 17.73
C SER A 17 -0.78 -7.31 16.63
N ILE A 18 -1.30 -6.11 16.89
CA ILE A 18 -1.22 -4.99 15.95
C ILE A 18 -0.15 -4.02 16.43
N ILE A 19 0.95 -3.96 15.70
CA ILE A 19 1.97 -2.93 15.88
C ILE A 19 1.70 -1.87 14.82
N VAL A 20 1.43 -0.63 15.25
CA VAL A 20 1.23 0.52 14.37
C VAL A 20 2.48 1.38 14.40
N GLU A 21 2.89 1.86 13.23
CA GLU A 21 3.96 2.84 13.10
C GLU A 21 3.35 4.21 12.81
N TYR A 22 3.59 5.16 13.71
CA TYR A 22 3.16 6.54 13.56
C TYR A 22 4.30 7.37 12.95
N SER A 23 4.01 8.02 11.83
CA SER A 23 4.92 8.90 11.09
C SER A 23 4.22 10.21 10.77
N ARG A 24 4.98 11.32 10.71
CA ARG A 24 4.43 12.66 10.51
C ARG A 24 5.41 13.57 9.77
N THR A 25 4.88 14.71 9.33
CA THR A 25 5.67 15.88 8.89
C THR A 25 6.67 15.61 7.75
N PRO A 26 6.29 14.91 6.66
CA PRO A 26 7.18 14.80 5.51
C PRO A 26 7.46 16.20 4.93
N GLN A 27 8.74 16.52 4.69
CA GLN A 27 9.11 17.76 4.04
C GLN A 27 9.00 17.63 2.51
N PHE A 28 8.34 18.59 1.86
CA PHE A 28 8.11 18.56 0.42
C PHE A 28 9.41 18.52 -0.40
N MET A 29 10.45 19.25 0.03
CA MET A 29 11.75 19.23 -0.64
C MET A 29 12.43 17.87 -0.55
N THR A 30 12.34 17.20 0.60
CA THR A 30 12.84 15.83 0.78
C THR A 30 12.09 14.88 -0.15
N PHE A 31 10.77 14.98 -0.21
CA PHE A 31 9.94 14.19 -1.14
C PHE A 31 10.42 14.34 -2.61
N LEU A 32 10.68 15.56 -3.08
CA LEU A 32 11.20 15.79 -4.43
C LEU A 32 12.62 15.21 -4.63
N SER A 33 13.49 15.33 -3.63
CA SER A 33 14.83 14.73 -3.66
C SER A 33 14.77 13.21 -3.78
N LEU A 34 13.84 12.58 -3.04
CA LEU A 34 13.62 11.15 -3.08
C LEU A 34 13.01 10.67 -4.40
N ILE A 35 12.22 11.50 -5.09
CA ILE A 35 11.80 11.21 -6.48
C ILE A 35 13.02 11.22 -7.41
N LYS A 36 13.85 12.26 -7.34
CA LYS A 36 15.04 12.42 -8.21
C LYS A 36 16.05 11.29 -8.04
N SER A 37 16.21 10.77 -6.83
CA SER A 37 17.08 9.64 -6.51
C SER A 37 16.47 8.27 -6.84
N GLY A 38 15.18 8.21 -7.21
CA GLY A 38 14.48 6.97 -7.53
C GLY A 38 13.98 6.17 -6.32
N ILE A 39 14.07 6.73 -5.10
CA ILE A 39 13.57 6.11 -3.87
C ILE A 39 12.04 6.18 -3.80
N ILE A 40 11.49 7.33 -4.21
CA ILE A 40 10.05 7.48 -4.44
C ILE A 40 9.75 7.27 -5.91
N THR A 41 8.82 6.37 -6.20
CA THR A 41 8.42 6.05 -7.57
C THR A 41 6.97 6.43 -7.83
N TYR A 42 6.69 6.72 -9.10
CA TYR A 42 5.35 6.95 -9.58
C TYR A 42 4.73 5.62 -10.04
N ASP A 43 3.64 5.24 -9.40
CA ASP A 43 2.81 4.09 -9.75
C ASP A 43 1.63 4.59 -10.57
N TRP A 44 1.74 4.42 -11.89
CA TRP A 44 0.63 4.68 -12.81
C TRP A 44 -0.39 3.55 -12.68
N ARG A 45 -1.59 3.91 -12.24
CA ARG A 45 -2.67 2.95 -11.95
C ARG A 45 -3.88 3.17 -12.84
N GLY A 46 -3.62 3.66 -14.05
CA GLY A 46 -4.62 3.76 -15.10
C GLY A 46 -5.00 2.36 -15.56
N TYR A 47 -6.30 2.08 -15.59
CA TYR A 47 -6.82 0.88 -16.24
C TYR A 47 -7.28 1.26 -17.64
N THR A 48 -7.06 0.36 -18.59
CA THR A 48 -7.57 0.48 -19.94
C THR A 48 -8.50 -0.70 -20.23
N SER A 49 -9.57 -0.45 -21.00
CA SER A 49 -10.33 -1.55 -21.59
C SER A 49 -9.57 -2.02 -22.84
N LYS A 50 -9.51 -3.34 -23.10
CA LYS A 50 -8.92 -3.86 -24.34
C LYS A 50 -9.65 -3.33 -25.59
N THR A 51 -10.94 -3.06 -25.47
CA THR A 51 -11.80 -2.47 -26.50
C THR A 51 -12.90 -1.62 -25.86
N GLY A 52 -13.46 -0.66 -26.62
CA GLY A 52 -14.60 0.15 -26.19
C GLY A 52 -14.28 1.19 -25.10
N LYS A 53 -15.33 1.78 -24.52
CA LYS A 53 -15.19 2.75 -23.42
C LYS A 53 -14.66 2.06 -22.16
N TYR A 54 -13.89 2.81 -21.39
CA TYR A 54 -13.39 2.35 -20.10
C TYR A 54 -14.54 2.00 -19.13
N SER A 55 -14.51 0.79 -18.56
CA SER A 55 -15.55 0.27 -17.65
C SER A 55 -14.95 -0.29 -16.34
N GLY A 56 -13.93 0.37 -15.78
CA GLY A 56 -13.25 -0.07 -14.56
C GLY A 56 -13.27 0.96 -13.41
N LYS A 57 -12.69 0.57 -12.27
CA LYS A 57 -12.45 1.45 -11.12
C LYS A 57 -11.09 2.12 -11.25
N ASN A 58 -11.07 3.44 -11.44
CA ASN A 58 -9.83 4.20 -11.37
C ASN A 58 -9.37 4.31 -9.90
N HIS A 59 -8.14 3.88 -9.61
CA HIS A 59 -7.58 3.90 -8.26
C HIS A 59 -6.78 5.17 -7.93
N GLY A 60 -6.62 6.08 -8.91
CA GLY A 60 -5.72 7.21 -8.82
C GLY A 60 -4.26 6.78 -8.90
N ASN A 61 -3.41 7.61 -9.51
CA ASN A 61 -1.98 7.35 -9.51
C ASN A 61 -1.43 7.53 -8.11
N ALA A 62 -0.38 6.79 -7.77
CA ALA A 62 0.17 6.78 -6.43
C ALA A 62 1.68 7.08 -6.44
N TRP A 63 2.14 7.80 -5.43
CA TRP A 63 3.55 7.84 -5.08
C TRP A 63 3.84 6.67 -4.14
N ARG A 64 4.91 5.93 -4.41
CA ARG A 64 5.30 4.74 -3.64
C ARG A 64 6.69 4.94 -3.07
N ILE A 65 6.90 4.43 -1.87
CA ILE A 65 8.20 4.34 -1.22
C ILE A 65 8.37 2.93 -0.66
N LYS A 66 9.59 2.38 -0.69
CA LYS A 66 9.86 1.07 -0.08
C LYS A 66 9.75 1.18 1.45
N PRO A 67 9.22 0.17 2.15
CA PRO A 67 9.07 0.22 3.61
C PRO A 67 10.37 0.44 4.40
N ASN A 68 11.53 0.09 3.85
CA ASN A 68 12.82 0.32 4.50
C ASN A 68 13.37 1.75 4.30
N ALA A 69 12.85 2.51 3.33
CA ALA A 69 13.27 3.88 3.04
C ALA A 69 12.32 4.94 3.63
N LYS A 70 11.22 4.53 4.27
CA LYS A 70 10.22 5.44 4.86
C LYS A 70 10.80 6.45 5.84
N ALA A 71 11.84 6.08 6.59
CA ALA A 71 12.52 6.97 7.53
C ALA A 71 13.25 8.13 6.81
N GLU A 72 13.63 7.96 5.54
CA GLU A 72 14.23 9.03 4.75
C GLU A 72 13.23 10.14 4.42
N LEU A 73 11.93 9.81 4.37
CA LEU A 73 10.85 10.78 4.11
C LEU A 73 10.28 11.37 5.40
N PHE A 74 10.10 10.52 6.43
CA PHE A 74 9.38 10.90 7.65
C PHE A 74 10.30 11.16 8.85
N GLY A 75 11.59 10.87 8.76
CA GLY A 75 12.51 10.94 9.88
C GLY A 75 12.20 9.88 10.92
N GLU A 76 11.93 10.32 12.15
CA GLU A 76 11.58 9.44 13.26
C GLU A 76 10.18 8.83 13.08
N ILE A 77 10.09 7.53 13.35
CA ILE A 77 8.85 6.75 13.27
C ILE A 77 8.66 6.05 14.60
N GLU A 78 7.54 6.36 15.25
CA GLU A 78 7.19 5.84 16.56
C GLU A 78 6.41 4.53 16.41
N LYS A 79 6.74 3.53 17.24
CA LYS A 79 5.96 2.28 17.30
C LYS A 79 4.97 2.37 18.45
N VAL A 80 3.71 2.10 18.13
CA VAL A 80 2.60 2.05 19.08
C VAL A 80 2.05 0.64 19.10
N GLU A 81 2.03 0.02 20.28
CA GLU A 81 1.35 -1.25 20.52
C GLU A 81 -0.12 -0.98 20.85
N LEU A 82 -1.04 -1.74 20.25
CA LEU A 82 -2.49 -1.65 20.46
C LEU A 82 -3.01 -2.78 21.33
#